data_AF-X1FJS6-F1
#
_entry.id   AF-X1FJS6-F1
#
_cell.length_a   1.000
_cell.length_b   1.000
_cell.length_c   1.000
_cell.angle_alpha   90.00
_cell.angle_beta   90.00
_cell.angle_gamma   90.00
#
_symmetry.space_group_name_H-M   'P 1'
#
loop_
_entity.id
_entity.type
_entity.pdbx_description
1 polymer ?
#
loop_
_entity_poly.entity_id
_entity_poly.type
_entity_poly.pdbx_seq_one_letter_code
_entity_poly.pdbx_strand_id
1 'polypeptide(L)'
;RQGVKPIIGCEMYVAHQSRLDKSSQRKETPHHLILLVKNNEGYKNLIKLITLSYLEGFYYKPRIDKEILREYSKGLIALSACLKGEISQCILQKNIKKAKEVALDFLDIFGEDNFYLELQKNGIPEQEIVNENLIEISQELSIPIVATNDIHYINKEDARAHEILLCIQTATNLSDPKRLKFATDAFYFNSPDEMNKNFSKVPQALENTLRIAEKCNLEIDFRHAQLPEFKVPPEHNINTYLKVLCYKGLNERYSEVTKQLQDRLEYELSVIKKMEFEPYFLIVWDFVRYAKEKGIMVGPGRGSAAGSLVA
;
A
#
# COMPACT_ATOMS: atom_id res chain seq x y z
N ARG A 1 -19.91 -10.18 1.18
CA ARG A 1 -19.39 -8.82 1.49
C ARG A 1 -20.05 -8.38 2.80
N GLN A 2 -19.30 -7.86 3.78
CA GLN A 2 -19.79 -7.52 5.13
C GLN A 2 -20.49 -6.14 5.22
N GLY A 3 -20.86 -5.51 4.10
CA GLY A 3 -21.53 -4.20 4.09
C GLY A 3 -20.64 -2.99 4.45
N VAL A 4 -19.33 -3.16 4.60
CA VAL A 4 -18.37 -2.08 4.91
C VAL A 4 -17.72 -1.55 3.63
N LYS A 5 -17.60 -0.23 3.50
CA LYS A 5 -16.84 0.44 2.44
C LYS A 5 -15.36 0.55 2.85
N PRO A 6 -14.43 -0.20 2.22
CA PRO A 6 -13.02 -0.09 2.55
C PRO A 6 -12.43 1.21 1.99
N ILE A 7 -11.62 1.89 2.80
CA ILE A 7 -10.78 3.01 2.36
C ILE A 7 -9.33 2.55 2.51
N ILE A 8 -8.62 2.47 1.39
CA ILE A 8 -7.21 2.06 1.37
C ILE A 8 -6.35 3.31 1.59
N GLY A 9 -5.33 3.17 2.43
CA GLY A 9 -4.37 4.23 2.70
C GLY A 9 -3.06 3.69 3.27
N CYS A 10 -2.15 4.60 3.61
CA CYS A 10 -0.89 4.30 4.26
C CYS A 10 -0.41 5.50 5.09
N GLU A 11 0.10 5.23 6.29
CA GLU A 11 0.91 6.19 7.02
C GLU A 11 2.35 6.13 6.48
N MET A 12 2.72 7.15 5.72
CA MET A 12 4.02 7.25 5.08
C MET A 12 5.03 7.94 6.00
N TYR A 13 6.27 7.45 5.99
CA TYR A 13 7.40 8.19 6.57
C TYR A 13 7.92 9.22 5.55
N VAL A 14 7.99 10.48 5.93
CA VAL A 14 8.51 11.57 5.09
C VAL A 14 9.87 12.01 5.63
N ALA A 15 10.89 12.00 4.77
CA ALA A 15 12.21 12.50 5.10
C ALA A 15 12.20 14.02 5.30
N HIS A 16 13.05 14.52 6.19
CA HIS A 16 13.20 15.97 6.46
C HIS A 16 13.67 16.77 5.24
N GLN A 17 14.46 16.12 4.38
CA GLN A 17 14.97 16.69 3.12
C GLN A 17 14.72 15.68 1.99
N SER A 18 15.78 15.07 1.45
CA SER A 18 15.65 14.04 0.42
C SER A 18 15.51 12.65 1.03
N ARG A 19 14.68 11.80 0.40
CA ARG A 19 14.60 10.37 0.72
C ARG A 19 15.93 9.62 0.50
N LEU A 20 16.78 10.16 -0.38
CA LEU A 20 18.08 9.59 -0.75
C LEU A 20 19.16 9.85 0.29
N ASP A 21 18.94 10.76 1.24
CA ASP A 21 19.91 11.06 2.30
C ASP A 21 19.98 9.90 3.32
N LYS A 22 21.19 9.36 3.48
CA LYS A 22 21.54 8.29 4.43
C LYS A 22 22.60 8.74 5.45
N SER A 23 22.83 10.05 5.57
CA SER A 23 23.85 10.59 6.46
C SER A 23 23.55 10.25 7.92
N SER A 24 24.54 9.68 8.61
CA SER A 24 24.44 9.28 10.02
C SER A 24 24.49 10.45 11.00
N GLN A 25 24.77 11.67 10.52
CA GLN A 25 24.93 12.86 11.34
C GLN A 25 23.60 13.40 11.87
N ARG A 26 22.47 13.04 11.26
CA ARG A 26 21.13 13.38 11.73
C ARG A 26 20.32 12.11 11.95
N LYS A 27 20.28 11.63 13.20
CA LYS A 27 19.32 10.60 13.64
C LYS A 27 17.91 11.18 13.76
N GLU A 28 17.50 12.03 12.82
CA GLU A 28 16.18 12.63 12.84
C GLU A 28 15.16 11.57 12.45
N THR A 29 14.20 11.33 13.33
CA THR A 29 13.07 10.46 13.04
C THR A 29 12.27 11.08 11.91
N PRO A 30 11.94 10.34 10.83
CA PRO A 30 11.13 10.87 9.75
C PRO A 30 9.75 11.28 10.26
N HIS A 31 9.15 12.25 9.58
CA HIS A 31 7.79 12.69 9.86
C HIS A 31 6.77 11.67 9.37
N HIS A 32 5.57 11.73 9.92
CA HIS A 32 4.44 10.91 9.47
C HIS A 32 3.53 11.74 8.55
N LEU A 33 2.90 11.09 7.57
CA LEU A 33 1.87 11.67 6.70
C LEU A 33 0.86 10.59 6.32
N ILE A 34 -0.43 10.82 6.53
CA ILE A 34 -1.47 9.86 6.13
C ILE A 34 -1.86 10.12 4.69
N LEU A 35 -1.81 9.08 3.85
CA LEU A 35 -2.33 9.12 2.48
C LEU A 35 -3.51 8.16 2.33
N LEU A 36 -4.62 8.65 1.79
CA LEU A 36 -5.83 7.89 1.50
C LEU A 36 -6.07 7.87 -0.02
N VAL A 37 -6.51 6.72 -0.53
CA VAL A 37 -6.76 6.52 -1.96
C VAL A 37 -8.16 7.01 -2.33
N LYS A 38 -8.23 8.00 -3.22
CA LYS A 38 -9.50 8.52 -3.75
C LYS A 38 -10.07 7.63 -4.85
N ASN A 39 -9.22 7.09 -5.73
CA ASN A 39 -9.62 6.36 -6.94
C ASN A 39 -8.49 5.46 -7.47
N ASN A 40 -8.70 4.83 -8.64
CA ASN A 40 -7.72 3.92 -9.27
C ASN A 40 -6.37 4.59 -9.59
N GLU A 41 -6.34 5.89 -9.91
CA GLU A 41 -5.09 6.63 -10.15
C GLU A 41 -4.34 6.82 -8.84
N GLY A 42 -5.04 7.23 -7.77
CA GLY A 42 -4.49 7.30 -6.43
C GLY A 42 -3.92 5.96 -5.95
N TYR A 43 -4.60 4.85 -6.25
CA TYR A 43 -4.12 3.52 -5.88
C TYR A 43 -2.76 3.20 -6.53
N LYS A 44 -2.63 3.45 -7.84
CA LYS A 44 -1.37 3.27 -8.58
C LYS A 44 -0.27 4.17 -8.03
N ASN A 45 -0.60 5.42 -7.74
CA ASN A 45 0.33 6.39 -7.18
C ASN A 45 0.78 6.00 -5.76
N LEU A 46 -0.12 5.53 -4.90
CA LEU A 46 0.23 5.03 -3.57
C LEU A 46 1.15 3.81 -3.67
N ILE A 47 0.86 2.86 -4.58
CA ILE A 47 1.75 1.71 -4.83
C ILE A 47 3.14 2.19 -5.28
N LYS A 48 3.20 3.19 -6.16
CA LYS A 48 4.48 3.75 -6.64
C LYS A 48 5.25 4.43 -5.51
N LEU A 49 4.60 5.26 -4.70
CA LEU A 49 5.21 5.90 -3.52
C LEU A 49 5.75 4.87 -2.52
N ILE A 50 4.96 3.84 -2.19
CA ILE A 50 5.40 2.74 -1.31
C ILE A 50 6.60 2.04 -1.95
N THR A 51 6.54 1.69 -3.23
CA THR A 51 7.65 1.03 -3.93
C THR A 51 8.94 1.86 -3.89
N LEU A 52 8.88 3.15 -4.22
CA LEU A 52 10.03 4.06 -4.18
C LEU A 52 10.56 4.24 -2.76
N SER A 53 9.69 4.25 -1.75
CA SER A 53 10.11 4.36 -0.35
C SER A 53 10.97 3.18 0.10
N TYR A 54 10.74 1.98 -0.45
CA TYR A 54 11.55 0.79 -0.20
C TYR A 54 12.78 0.69 -1.11
N LEU A 55 12.65 1.01 -2.40
CA LEU A 55 13.75 0.85 -3.37
C LEU A 55 14.80 1.96 -3.27
N GLU A 56 14.37 3.20 -3.02
CA GLU A 56 15.23 4.38 -3.04
C GLU A 56 15.40 4.99 -1.65
N GLY A 57 14.29 5.15 -0.93
CA GLY A 57 14.23 5.93 0.32
C GLY A 57 14.51 5.15 1.61
N PHE A 58 14.82 3.86 1.50
CA PHE A 58 14.99 3.01 2.67
C PHE A 58 16.28 3.35 3.43
N TYR A 59 16.11 3.71 4.70
CA TYR A 59 17.19 3.85 5.68
C TYR A 59 16.91 2.92 6.87
N TYR A 60 16.42 3.44 8.00
CA TYR A 60 15.82 2.60 9.05
C TYR A 60 14.34 2.31 8.82
N LYS A 61 13.69 3.19 8.04
CA LYS A 61 12.30 3.10 7.61
C LYS A 61 12.23 3.39 6.11
N PRO A 62 11.23 2.85 5.39
CA PRO A 62 10.97 3.21 4.01
C PRO A 62 10.41 4.64 3.98
N ARG A 63 11.15 5.60 3.41
CA ARG A 63 10.78 7.03 3.43
C ARG A 63 10.49 7.56 2.04
N ILE A 64 9.57 8.49 1.94
CA ILE A 64 9.37 9.35 0.77
C ILE A 64 9.87 10.77 1.07
N ASP A 65 9.79 11.66 0.09
CA ASP A 65 10.04 13.09 0.26
C ASP A 65 8.98 13.91 -0.51
N LYS A 66 9.02 15.24 -0.34
CA LYS A 66 8.09 16.15 -1.01
C LYS A 66 8.27 16.17 -2.53
N GLU A 67 9.42 15.77 -3.06
CA GLU A 67 9.67 15.68 -4.51
C GLU A 67 8.79 14.61 -5.15
N ILE A 68 8.90 13.36 -4.71
CA ILE A 68 8.07 12.28 -5.29
C ILE A 68 6.60 12.38 -4.86
N LEU A 69 6.31 13.02 -3.73
CA LEU A 69 4.93 13.36 -3.37
C LEU A 69 4.29 14.28 -4.43
N ARG A 70 5.01 15.28 -4.94
CA ARG A 70 4.51 16.16 -6.01
C ARG A 70 4.23 15.40 -7.30
N GLU A 71 5.09 14.44 -7.63
CA GLU A 71 4.93 13.63 -8.85
C GLU A 71 3.73 12.67 -8.76
N TYR A 72 3.49 12.10 -7.58
CA TYR A 72 2.51 11.03 -7.37
C TYR A 72 1.37 11.42 -6.40
N SER A 73 1.00 12.69 -6.26
CA SER A 73 -0.10 13.12 -5.38
C SER A 73 -1.49 12.91 -5.97
N LYS A 74 -1.60 12.84 -7.30
CA LYS A 74 -2.90 12.83 -7.98
C LYS A 74 -3.73 11.61 -7.58
N GLY A 75 -5.01 11.85 -7.27
CA GLY A 75 -5.92 10.80 -6.80
C GLY A 75 -5.72 10.39 -5.34
N LEU A 76 -4.88 11.09 -4.57
CA LEU A 76 -4.72 10.90 -3.13
C LEU A 76 -5.38 12.02 -2.33
N ILE A 77 -5.73 11.71 -1.09
CA ILE A 77 -6.08 12.67 -0.04
C ILE A 77 -5.02 12.53 1.04
N ALA A 78 -4.49 13.64 1.57
CA ALA A 78 -3.50 13.63 2.62
C ALA A 78 -4.03 14.26 3.92
N LEU A 79 -3.65 13.69 5.05
CA LEU A 79 -3.91 14.23 6.38
C LEU A 79 -2.57 14.53 7.07
N SER A 80 -2.51 15.61 7.86
CA SER A 80 -1.26 16.08 8.50
C SER A 80 -0.64 15.13 9.52
N ALA A 81 -1.27 13.97 9.79
CA ALA A 81 -0.82 12.91 10.70
C ALA A 81 -0.85 13.29 12.18
N CYS A 82 -0.35 12.36 13.00
CA CYS A 82 -0.29 12.45 14.45
C CYS A 82 0.74 13.49 14.94
N LEU A 83 1.11 13.43 16.22
CA LEU A 83 2.15 14.30 16.79
C LEU A 83 3.50 14.21 16.05
N LYS A 84 3.78 13.12 15.32
CA LYS A 84 5.01 12.97 14.51
C LYS A 84 4.91 13.59 13.11
N GLY A 85 3.77 14.16 12.73
CA GLY A 85 3.62 14.93 11.50
C GLY A 85 4.50 16.19 11.49
N GLU A 86 4.93 16.63 10.31
CA GLU A 86 5.84 17.78 10.14
C GLU A 86 5.24 19.07 10.71
N ILE A 87 3.94 19.29 10.49
CA ILE A 87 3.21 20.47 11.00
C ILE A 87 3.13 20.43 12.54
N SER A 88 2.72 19.30 13.11
CA SER A 88 2.64 19.07 14.57
C SER A 88 4.00 19.28 15.24
N GLN A 89 5.07 18.77 14.64
CA GLN A 89 6.44 18.97 15.15
C GLN A 89 6.87 20.45 15.12
N CYS A 90 6.55 21.19 14.05
CA CYS A 90 6.82 22.63 13.99
C CYS A 90 6.07 23.39 15.09
N ILE A 91 4.81 23.04 15.37
CA ILE A 91 4.01 23.64 16.44
C ILE A 91 4.63 23.37 17.82
N LEU A 92 5.01 22.12 18.10
CA LEU A 92 5.64 21.75 19.38
C LEU A 92 7.00 22.43 19.58
N GLN A 93 7.71 22.73 18.50
CA GLN A 93 8.95 23.53 18.51
C GLN A 93 8.69 25.04 18.58
N LYS A 94 7.44 25.47 18.76
CA LYS A 94 6.99 26.87 18.82
C LYS A 94 7.27 27.66 17.54
N ASN A 95 7.39 26.99 16.40
CA ASN A 95 7.62 27.60 15.09
C ASN A 95 6.36 27.60 14.23
N ILE A 96 5.36 28.40 14.65
CA ILE A 96 4.05 28.48 13.98
C ILE A 96 4.18 28.99 12.55
N LYS A 97 5.12 29.91 12.30
CA LYS A 97 5.40 30.38 10.93
C LYS A 97 5.78 29.21 10.03
N LYS A 98 6.70 28.35 10.48
CA LYS A 98 7.10 27.18 9.69
C LYS A 98 5.97 26.17 9.54
N ALA A 99 5.15 25.97 10.58
CA ALA A 99 3.99 25.09 10.51
C ALA A 99 3.01 25.52 9.38
N LYS A 100 2.77 26.83 9.24
CA LYS A 100 1.94 27.40 8.16
C LYS A 100 2.58 27.22 6.78
N GLU A 101 3.88 27.47 6.65
CA GLU A 101 4.61 27.22 5.40
C GLU A 101 4.49 25.76 4.96
N VAL A 102 4.66 24.81 5.89
CA VAL A 102 4.52 23.38 5.60
C VAL A 102 3.09 22.99 5.25
N ALA A 103 2.08 23.59 5.90
CA ALA A 103 0.68 23.38 5.56
C ALA A 103 0.37 23.85 4.13
N LEU A 104 0.90 25.01 3.73
CA LEU A 104 0.79 25.52 2.35
C LEU A 104 1.53 24.63 1.35
N ASP A 105 2.71 24.12 1.69
CA ASP A 105 3.43 23.16 0.84
C ASP A 105 2.57 21.93 0.56
N PHE A 106 1.96 21.33 1.59
CA PHE A 106 1.10 20.15 1.39
C PHE A 106 -0.20 20.49 0.65
N LEU A 107 -0.80 21.66 0.92
CA LEU A 107 -1.95 22.14 0.17
C LEU A 107 -1.63 22.29 -1.32
N ASP A 108 -0.46 22.83 -1.66
CA ASP A 108 0.02 22.95 -3.04
C ASP A 108 0.31 21.58 -3.70
N ILE A 109 0.82 20.61 -2.94
CA ILE A 109 1.09 19.25 -3.43
C ILE A 109 -0.20 18.50 -3.78
N PHE A 110 -1.18 18.50 -2.89
CA PHE A 110 -2.39 17.69 -3.02
C PHE A 110 -3.56 18.45 -3.67
N GLY A 111 -3.48 19.78 -3.67
CA GLY A 111 -4.54 20.68 -4.09
C GLY A 111 -5.60 20.90 -3.02
N GLU A 112 -6.42 21.92 -3.25
CA GLU A 112 -7.63 22.17 -2.46
C GLU A 112 -8.51 20.92 -2.39
N ASP A 113 -9.23 20.77 -1.28
CA ASP A 113 -10.11 19.63 -0.98
C ASP A 113 -9.45 18.24 -0.82
N ASN A 114 -8.14 18.12 -1.02
CA ASN A 114 -7.39 16.87 -0.89
C ASN A 114 -6.31 16.91 0.21
N PHE A 115 -6.19 18.01 0.97
CA PHE A 115 -5.34 18.09 2.15
C PHE A 115 -6.15 18.54 3.37
N TYR A 116 -5.97 17.85 4.50
CA TYR A 116 -6.66 18.13 5.74
C TYR A 116 -5.69 18.21 6.91
N LEU A 117 -5.96 19.11 7.84
CA LEU A 117 -5.28 19.16 9.14
C LEU A 117 -5.94 18.15 10.07
N GLU A 118 -5.16 17.19 10.56
CA GLU A 118 -5.64 16.05 11.34
C GLU A 118 -5.63 16.38 12.83
N LEU A 119 -6.79 16.26 13.47
CA LEU A 119 -6.97 16.45 14.90
C LEU A 119 -7.15 15.10 15.58
N GLN A 120 -6.41 14.89 16.67
CA GLN A 120 -6.43 13.64 17.44
C GLN A 120 -6.56 13.96 18.93
N LYS A 121 -7.31 13.14 19.68
CA LYS A 121 -7.55 13.36 21.11
C LYS A 121 -7.44 12.06 21.90
N ASN A 122 -6.20 11.59 22.06
CA ASN A 122 -5.87 10.37 22.79
C ASN A 122 -5.46 10.65 24.26
N GLY A 123 -5.74 11.85 24.78
CA GLY A 123 -5.42 12.23 26.16
C GLY A 123 -3.95 12.60 26.38
N ILE A 124 -3.20 12.88 25.30
CA ILE A 124 -1.81 13.36 25.38
C ILE A 124 -1.82 14.90 25.47
N PRO A 125 -1.20 15.52 26.48
CA PRO A 125 -1.23 16.99 26.65
C PRO A 125 -0.74 17.77 25.43
N GLU A 126 0.29 17.27 24.76
CA GLU A 126 0.86 17.85 23.55
C GLU A 126 -0.15 17.90 22.38
N GLN A 127 -1.12 16.98 22.33
CA GLN A 127 -2.18 17.02 21.32
C GLN A 127 -3.13 18.19 21.51
N GLU A 128 -3.41 18.62 22.75
CA GLU A 128 -4.28 19.79 22.97
C GLU A 128 -3.62 21.07 22.42
N ILE A 129 -2.32 21.25 22.67
CA ILE A 129 -1.54 22.37 22.13
C ILE A 129 -1.54 22.34 20.59
N VAL A 130 -1.28 21.17 20.01
CA VAL A 130 -1.26 20.99 18.55
C VAL A 130 -2.64 21.24 17.95
N ASN A 131 -3.70 20.67 18.53
CA ASN A 131 -5.07 20.83 18.02
C ASN A 131 -5.52 22.29 18.03
N GLU A 132 -5.25 23.04 19.11
CA GLU A 132 -5.59 24.47 19.19
C GLU A 132 -4.93 25.26 18.04
N ASN A 133 -3.63 25.04 17.82
CA ASN A 133 -2.89 25.71 16.74
C ASN A 133 -3.34 25.23 15.34
N LEU A 134 -3.65 23.95 15.16
CA LEU A 134 -4.17 23.42 13.89
C LEU A 134 -5.53 24.03 13.54
N ILE A 135 -6.39 24.28 14.54
CA ILE A 135 -7.68 24.96 14.35
C ILE A 135 -7.45 26.42 13.91
N GLU A 136 -6.50 27.13 14.52
CA GLU A 136 -6.16 28.50 14.10
C GLU A 136 -5.57 28.54 12.68
N ILE A 137 -4.64 27.63 12.36
CA ILE A 137 -4.05 27.51 11.02
C ILE A 137 -5.13 27.16 9.99
N SER A 138 -6.08 26.27 10.34
CA SER A 138 -7.22 25.92 9.50
C SER A 138 -8.05 27.15 9.12
N GLN A 139 -8.36 28.02 10.10
CA GLN A 139 -9.14 29.23 9.88
C GLN A 139 -8.39 30.25 9.02
N GLU A 140 -7.10 30.44 9.27
CA GLU A 140 -6.29 31.43 8.55
C GLU A 140 -6.01 31.01 7.09
N LEU A 141 -5.71 29.73 6.87
CA LEU A 141 -5.32 29.21 5.55
C LEU A 141 -6.49 28.58 4.79
N SER A 142 -7.69 28.53 5.38
CA SER A 142 -8.87 27.86 4.81
C SER A 142 -8.64 26.37 4.48
N ILE A 143 -7.78 25.70 5.24
CA ILE A 143 -7.51 24.25 5.09
C ILE A 143 -8.48 23.48 5.99
N PRO A 144 -9.25 22.51 5.49
CA PRO A 144 -10.22 21.78 6.30
C PRO A 144 -9.54 20.91 7.37
N ILE A 145 -10.21 20.73 8.50
CA ILE A 145 -9.77 19.82 9.58
C ILE A 145 -10.50 18.48 9.52
N VAL A 146 -9.88 17.41 10.00
CA VAL A 146 -10.51 16.09 10.14
C VAL A 146 -10.16 15.46 11.47
N ALA A 147 -11.12 14.77 12.09
CA ALA A 147 -10.92 14.06 13.34
C ALA A 147 -10.57 12.58 13.11
N THR A 148 -9.52 12.08 13.76
CA THR A 148 -9.11 10.67 13.76
C THR A 148 -8.65 10.24 15.16
N ASN A 149 -8.28 8.97 15.33
CA ASN A 149 -7.87 8.44 16.64
C ASN A 149 -6.62 7.53 16.63
N ASP A 150 -5.94 7.39 15.50
CA ASP A 150 -4.70 6.59 15.36
C ASP A 150 -4.80 5.17 15.99
N ILE A 151 -5.79 4.40 15.55
CA ILE A 151 -6.19 3.16 16.19
C ILE A 151 -5.11 2.08 16.03
N HIS A 152 -4.68 1.48 17.14
CA HIS A 152 -3.69 0.39 17.19
C HIS A 152 -4.27 -0.94 17.71
N TYR A 153 -5.48 -0.91 18.27
CA TYR A 153 -6.20 -2.07 18.78
C TYR A 153 -7.72 -1.82 18.73
N ILE A 154 -8.54 -2.87 18.86
CA ILE A 154 -10.00 -2.73 18.63
C ILE A 154 -10.70 -2.22 19.90
N ASN A 155 -10.52 -2.91 21.03
CA ASN A 155 -11.20 -2.57 22.28
C ASN A 155 -10.24 -1.91 23.27
N LYS A 156 -10.77 -1.11 24.19
CA LYS A 156 -9.96 -0.41 25.20
C LYS A 156 -9.14 -1.38 26.07
N GLU A 157 -9.70 -2.54 26.37
CA GLU A 157 -9.08 -3.58 27.19
C GLU A 157 -7.86 -4.24 26.52
N ASP A 158 -7.75 -4.11 25.18
CA ASP A 158 -6.65 -4.68 24.39
C ASP A 158 -5.34 -3.89 24.55
N ALA A 159 -5.36 -2.73 25.23
CA ALA A 159 -4.18 -1.90 25.47
C ALA A 159 -3.00 -2.67 26.09
N ARG A 160 -3.29 -3.59 27.02
CA ARG A 160 -2.26 -4.43 27.65
C ARG A 160 -1.67 -5.46 26.66
N ALA A 161 -2.50 -6.03 25.79
CA ALA A 161 -2.02 -6.96 24.76
C ALA A 161 -1.13 -6.23 23.75
N HIS A 162 -1.52 -5.02 23.35
CA HIS A 162 -0.71 -4.14 22.51
C HIS A 162 0.63 -3.78 23.17
N GLU A 163 0.65 -3.46 24.46
CA GLU A 163 1.91 -3.20 25.18
C GLU A 163 2.86 -4.42 25.17
N ILE A 164 2.33 -5.63 25.34
CA ILE A 164 3.11 -6.87 25.23
C ILE A 164 3.66 -7.05 23.81
N LEU A 165 2.87 -6.73 22.78
CA LEU A 165 3.32 -6.77 21.38
C LEU A 165 4.52 -5.83 21.15
N LEU A 166 4.50 -4.62 21.71
CA LEU A 166 5.64 -3.69 21.63
C LEU A 166 6.88 -4.23 22.35
N CYS A 167 6.70 -4.91 23.49
CA CYS A 167 7.79 -5.56 24.21
C CYS A 167 8.44 -6.66 23.36
N ILE A 168 7.64 -7.49 22.68
CA ILE A 168 8.13 -8.52 21.75
C ILE A 168 8.92 -7.87 20.61
N GLN A 169 8.37 -6.82 19.99
CA GLN A 169 9.04 -6.13 18.88
C GLN A 169 10.38 -5.51 19.28
N THR A 170 10.47 -5.00 20.50
CA THR A 170 11.67 -4.31 21.01
C THR A 170 12.60 -5.21 21.81
N ALA A 171 12.27 -6.50 21.96
CA ALA A 171 12.98 -7.46 22.80
C ALA A 171 13.21 -6.95 24.24
N THR A 172 12.19 -6.31 24.83
CA THR A 172 12.20 -5.82 26.22
C THR A 172 11.17 -6.57 27.09
N ASN A 173 11.32 -6.48 28.42
CA ASN A 173 10.39 -7.09 29.37
C ASN A 173 9.36 -6.06 29.86
N LEU A 174 8.14 -6.49 30.24
CA LEU A 174 7.12 -5.61 30.84
C LEU A 174 7.60 -4.91 32.13
N SER A 175 8.52 -5.53 32.86
CA SER A 175 9.11 -4.96 34.07
C SER A 175 10.12 -3.85 33.78
N ASP A 176 10.62 -3.72 32.55
CA ASP A 176 11.58 -2.68 32.18
C ASP A 176 10.86 -1.31 32.13
N PRO A 177 11.24 -0.32 32.95
CA PRO A 177 10.63 1.00 32.93
C PRO A 177 10.98 1.81 31.67
N LYS A 178 12.03 1.43 30.93
CA LYS A 178 12.47 2.08 29.69
C LYS A 178 11.92 1.42 28.43
N ARG A 179 11.08 0.38 28.57
CA ARG A 179 10.43 -0.27 27.42
C ARG A 179 9.64 0.74 26.60
N LEU A 180 9.48 0.42 25.31
CA LEU A 180 8.57 1.17 24.46
C LEU A 180 7.13 0.91 24.91
N LYS A 181 6.41 1.97 25.27
CA LYS A 181 4.98 1.95 25.57
C LYS A 181 4.32 3.24 25.10
N PHE A 182 3.01 3.19 24.88
CA PHE A 182 2.24 4.38 24.53
C PHE A 182 1.99 5.23 25.79
N ALA A 183 1.75 6.52 25.59
CA ALA A 183 1.53 7.45 26.71
C ALA A 183 0.18 7.22 27.41
N THR A 184 -0.81 6.69 26.68
CA THR A 184 -2.17 6.44 27.16
C THR A 184 -2.75 5.16 26.54
N ASP A 185 -3.88 4.70 27.08
CA ASP A 185 -4.63 3.53 26.60
C ASP A 185 -5.80 3.92 25.68
N ALA A 186 -5.69 5.07 25.00
CA ALA A 186 -6.77 5.68 24.22
C ALA A 186 -6.64 5.47 22.70
N PHE A 187 -5.94 4.43 22.25
CA PHE A 187 -5.67 4.14 20.83
C PHE A 187 -6.54 2.97 20.31
N TYR A 188 -7.77 2.86 20.83
CA TYR A 188 -8.75 1.87 20.42
C TYR A 188 -9.78 2.46 19.44
N PHE A 189 -10.65 1.63 18.89
CA PHE A 189 -11.72 2.07 18.01
C PHE A 189 -12.85 2.72 18.83
N ASN A 190 -12.77 4.04 19.01
CA ASN A 190 -13.77 4.80 19.75
C ASN A 190 -15.17 4.71 19.12
N SER A 191 -16.17 4.69 19.99
CA SER A 191 -17.57 4.79 19.58
C SER A 191 -17.88 6.19 19.00
N PRO A 192 -18.95 6.32 18.20
CA PRO A 192 -19.42 7.62 17.73
C PRO A 192 -19.67 8.63 18.87
N ASP A 193 -20.20 8.19 20.01
CA ASP A 193 -20.48 9.07 21.15
C ASP A 193 -19.21 9.62 21.78
N GLU A 194 -18.17 8.79 21.91
CA GLU A 194 -16.85 9.22 22.41
C GLU A 194 -16.20 10.22 21.45
N MET A 195 -16.25 9.94 20.14
CA MET A 195 -15.73 10.87 19.12
C MET A 195 -16.49 12.20 19.13
N ASN A 196 -17.82 12.19 19.23
CA ASN A 196 -18.64 13.40 19.35
C ASN A 196 -18.29 14.20 20.61
N LYS A 197 -18.06 13.53 21.74
CA LYS A 197 -17.63 14.18 22.98
C LYS A 197 -16.23 14.79 22.85
N ASN A 198 -15.29 14.08 22.25
CA ASN A 198 -13.91 14.52 22.09
C ASN A 198 -13.78 15.75 21.18
N PHE A 199 -14.60 15.81 20.14
CA PHE A 199 -14.56 16.86 19.11
C PHE A 199 -15.78 17.78 19.15
N SER A 200 -16.46 17.90 20.29
CA SER A 200 -17.71 18.67 20.43
C SER A 200 -17.57 20.17 20.09
N LYS A 201 -16.34 20.72 20.21
CA LYS A 201 -16.03 22.11 19.84
C LYS A 201 -15.78 22.32 18.35
N VAL A 202 -15.55 21.23 17.61
CA VAL A 202 -15.21 21.22 16.18
C VAL A 202 -15.95 20.10 15.43
N PRO A 203 -17.31 20.10 15.45
CA PRO A 203 -18.11 19.05 14.82
C PRO A 203 -17.81 18.86 13.33
N GLN A 204 -17.39 19.92 12.63
CA GLN A 204 -16.97 19.86 11.24
C GLN A 204 -15.80 18.90 10.98
N ALA A 205 -14.94 18.64 11.98
CA ALA A 205 -13.86 17.68 11.86
C ALA A 205 -14.40 16.24 11.72
N LEU A 206 -15.52 15.93 12.39
CA LEU A 206 -16.21 14.65 12.25
C LEU A 206 -16.98 14.57 10.93
N GLU A 207 -17.66 15.64 10.51
CA GLU A 207 -18.35 15.69 9.21
C GLU A 207 -17.39 15.44 8.04
N ASN A 208 -16.18 16.00 8.10
CA ASN A 208 -15.16 15.80 7.08
C ASN A 208 -14.69 14.33 6.98
N THR A 209 -14.82 13.51 8.03
CA THR A 209 -14.54 12.06 7.93
C THR A 209 -15.47 11.38 6.93
N LEU A 210 -16.77 11.75 6.94
CA LEU A 210 -17.77 11.22 6.01
C LEU A 210 -17.53 11.75 4.60
N ARG A 211 -17.21 13.04 4.45
CA ARG A 211 -16.89 13.63 3.14
C ARG A 211 -15.66 12.98 2.49
N ILE A 212 -14.63 12.68 3.28
CA ILE A 212 -13.47 11.93 2.79
C ILE A 212 -13.89 10.52 2.38
N ALA A 213 -14.69 9.83 3.20
CA ALA A 213 -15.17 8.49 2.89
C ALA A 213 -16.01 8.46 1.60
N GLU A 214 -16.83 9.47 1.34
CA GLU A 214 -17.61 9.63 0.11
C GLU A 214 -16.71 9.83 -1.11
N LYS A 215 -15.63 10.60 -0.98
CA LYS A 215 -14.64 10.85 -2.05
C LYS A 215 -13.86 9.58 -2.43
N CYS A 216 -13.58 8.68 -1.48
CA CYS A 216 -12.80 7.46 -1.69
C CYS A 216 -13.59 6.35 -2.39
N ASN A 217 -13.44 6.21 -3.71
CA ASN A 217 -14.14 5.23 -4.56
C ASN A 217 -13.14 4.42 -5.39
N LEU A 218 -12.39 3.53 -4.73
CA LEU A 218 -11.49 2.58 -5.37
C LEU A 218 -12.24 1.30 -5.72
N GLU A 219 -12.13 0.85 -6.97
CA GLU A 219 -12.60 -0.45 -7.41
C GLU A 219 -11.42 -1.28 -7.93
N ILE A 220 -11.15 -2.41 -7.28
CA ILE A 220 -10.13 -3.35 -7.72
C ILE A 220 -10.81 -4.49 -8.48
N ASP A 221 -10.44 -4.66 -9.74
CA ASP A 221 -10.93 -5.74 -10.56
C ASP A 221 -10.12 -7.02 -10.35
N PHE A 222 -10.73 -7.98 -9.69
CA PHE A 222 -10.14 -9.30 -9.42
C PHE A 222 -10.57 -10.36 -10.43
N ARG A 223 -11.35 -10.01 -11.46
CA ARG A 223 -11.95 -10.99 -12.38
C ARG A 223 -11.03 -11.38 -13.54
N HIS A 224 -10.12 -10.50 -13.93
CA HIS A 224 -9.26 -10.72 -15.09
C HIS A 224 -7.87 -11.15 -14.66
N ALA A 225 -7.39 -12.25 -15.23
CA ALA A 225 -6.00 -12.66 -15.09
C ALA A 225 -5.10 -11.68 -15.84
N GLN A 226 -4.09 -11.12 -15.16
CA GLN A 226 -3.06 -10.32 -15.80
C GLN A 226 -1.89 -11.23 -16.18
N LEU A 227 -1.95 -11.81 -17.37
CA LEU A 227 -0.86 -12.62 -17.92
C LEU A 227 0.12 -11.73 -18.70
N PRO A 228 1.45 -11.93 -18.57
CA PRO A 228 2.41 -11.26 -19.42
C PRO A 228 2.16 -11.58 -20.90
N GLU A 229 2.41 -10.59 -21.77
CA GLU A 229 2.41 -10.83 -23.21
C GLU A 229 3.59 -11.72 -23.61
N PHE A 230 3.32 -12.80 -24.35
CA PHE A 230 4.35 -13.65 -24.92
C PHE A 230 4.55 -13.33 -26.40
N LYS A 231 5.76 -12.95 -26.78
CA LYS A 231 6.11 -12.64 -28.18
C LYS A 231 6.34 -13.93 -28.95
N VAL A 232 5.64 -14.07 -30.08
CA VAL A 232 5.78 -15.21 -30.99
C VAL A 232 6.40 -14.76 -32.32
N PRO A 233 6.98 -15.68 -33.12
CA PRO A 233 7.46 -15.37 -34.45
C PRO A 233 6.37 -14.73 -35.34
N PRO A 234 6.72 -13.83 -36.28
CA PRO A 234 5.75 -13.07 -37.09
C PRO A 234 4.75 -13.94 -37.87
N GLU A 235 5.14 -15.15 -38.23
CA GLU A 235 4.32 -16.14 -38.95
C GLU A 235 3.27 -16.84 -38.06
N HIS A 236 3.28 -16.58 -36.75
CA HIS A 236 2.40 -17.21 -35.78
C HIS A 236 1.66 -16.20 -34.90
N ASN A 237 0.49 -16.63 -34.41
CA ASN A 237 -0.11 -16.09 -33.19
C ASN A 237 0.13 -17.07 -32.02
N ILE A 238 -0.16 -16.63 -30.78
CA ILE A 238 0.03 -17.41 -29.54
C ILE A 238 -0.56 -18.83 -29.66
N ASN A 239 -1.79 -18.95 -30.15
CA ASN A 239 -2.48 -20.23 -30.28
C ASN A 239 -1.79 -21.16 -31.29
N THR A 240 -1.44 -20.64 -32.47
CA THR A 240 -0.74 -21.42 -33.50
C THR A 240 0.67 -21.81 -33.08
N TYR A 241 1.39 -20.93 -32.37
CA TYR A 241 2.75 -21.21 -31.93
C TYR A 241 2.76 -22.31 -30.87
N LEU A 242 1.88 -22.23 -29.87
CA LEU A 242 1.72 -23.28 -28.87
C LEU A 242 1.41 -24.63 -29.54
N LYS A 243 0.47 -24.64 -30.49
CA LYS A 243 0.12 -25.86 -31.24
C LYS A 243 1.32 -26.44 -31.98
N VAL A 244 2.08 -25.62 -32.72
CA VAL A 244 3.29 -26.08 -33.43
C VAL A 244 4.31 -26.68 -32.47
N LEU A 245 4.56 -26.06 -31.32
CA LEU A 245 5.48 -26.57 -30.31
C LEU A 245 5.02 -27.90 -29.71
N CYS A 246 3.73 -28.04 -29.40
CA CYS A 246 3.20 -29.28 -28.87
C CYS A 246 3.28 -30.42 -29.89
N TYR A 247 2.98 -30.17 -31.16
CA TYR A 247 3.13 -31.17 -32.22
C TYR A 247 4.59 -31.57 -32.44
N LYS A 248 5.51 -30.61 -32.39
CA LYS A 248 6.95 -30.89 -32.42
C LYS A 248 7.36 -31.77 -31.23
N GLY A 249 6.97 -31.39 -30.01
CA GLY A 249 7.27 -32.15 -28.79
C GLY A 249 6.64 -33.54 -28.78
N LEU A 250 5.46 -33.71 -29.37
CA LEU A 250 4.81 -35.02 -29.50
C LEU A 250 5.64 -35.97 -30.37
N ASN A 251 6.13 -35.49 -31.53
CA ASN A 251 6.99 -36.26 -32.43
C ASN A 251 8.38 -36.56 -31.84
N GLU A 252 8.90 -35.69 -30.96
CA GLU A 252 10.18 -35.90 -30.28
C GLU A 252 10.09 -36.91 -29.12
N ARG A 253 8.93 -36.99 -28.46
CA ARG A 253 8.73 -37.81 -27.25
C ARG A 253 8.17 -39.21 -27.52
N TYR A 254 7.47 -39.39 -28.64
CA TYR A 254 6.82 -40.65 -29.01
C TYR A 254 7.32 -41.09 -30.39
N SER A 255 7.76 -42.34 -30.49
CA SER A 255 8.23 -42.92 -31.75
C SER A 255 7.11 -43.15 -32.77
N GLU A 256 5.87 -43.32 -32.31
CA GLU A 256 4.67 -43.44 -33.15
C GLU A 256 3.56 -42.57 -32.56
N VAL A 257 3.02 -41.67 -33.39
CA VAL A 257 1.92 -40.78 -32.99
C VAL A 257 0.58 -41.45 -33.34
N THR A 258 -0.05 -42.06 -32.33
CA THR A 258 -1.35 -42.71 -32.49
C THR A 258 -2.48 -41.69 -32.53
N LYS A 259 -3.62 -42.09 -33.10
CA LYS A 259 -4.83 -41.26 -33.12
C LYS A 259 -5.29 -40.84 -31.72
N GLN A 260 -5.15 -41.72 -30.72
CA GLN A 260 -5.50 -41.41 -29.33
C GLN A 260 -4.67 -40.26 -28.76
N LEU A 261 -3.37 -40.21 -29.07
CA LEU A 261 -2.49 -39.11 -28.63
C LEU A 261 -2.85 -37.79 -29.33
N GLN A 262 -3.14 -37.84 -30.64
CA GLN A 262 -3.59 -36.66 -31.38
C GLN A 262 -4.92 -36.11 -30.84
N ASP A 263 -5.91 -37.00 -30.65
CA ASP A 263 -7.23 -36.62 -30.11
C ASP A 263 -7.09 -36.02 -28.70
N ARG A 264 -6.22 -36.59 -27.86
CA ARG A 264 -5.93 -36.06 -26.52
C ARG A 264 -5.27 -34.68 -26.58
N LEU A 265 -4.27 -34.50 -27.45
CA LEU A 265 -3.56 -33.23 -27.61
C LEU A 265 -4.50 -32.13 -28.10
N GLU A 266 -5.31 -32.41 -29.13
CA GLU A 266 -6.29 -31.44 -29.65
C GLU A 266 -7.36 -31.09 -28.61
N TYR A 267 -7.83 -32.07 -27.82
CA TYR A 267 -8.75 -31.80 -26.73
C TYR A 267 -8.14 -30.83 -25.70
N GLU A 268 -6.92 -31.11 -25.21
CA GLU A 268 -6.25 -30.23 -24.25
C GLU A 268 -6.00 -28.82 -24.80
N LEU A 269 -5.48 -28.71 -26.03
CA LEU A 269 -5.28 -27.43 -26.71
C LEU A 269 -6.58 -26.64 -26.88
N SER A 270 -7.70 -27.32 -27.16
CA SER A 270 -9.00 -26.67 -27.29
C SER A 270 -9.50 -26.08 -25.96
N VAL A 271 -9.26 -26.78 -24.85
CA VAL A 271 -9.63 -26.32 -23.51
C VAL A 271 -8.74 -25.14 -23.09
N ILE A 272 -7.42 -25.23 -23.30
CA ILE A 272 -6.47 -24.16 -22.99
C ILE A 272 -6.86 -22.89 -23.76
N LYS A 273 -7.20 -23.02 -25.05
CA LYS A 273 -7.67 -21.91 -25.88
C LYS A 273 -8.96 -21.29 -25.35
N LYS A 274 -9.94 -22.13 -25.00
CA LYS A 274 -11.22 -21.67 -24.45
C LYS A 274 -11.06 -20.88 -23.15
N MET A 275 -10.02 -21.20 -22.37
CA MET A 275 -9.70 -20.53 -21.11
C MET A 275 -8.66 -19.40 -21.27
N GLU A 276 -8.18 -19.15 -22.48
CA GLU A 276 -7.18 -18.11 -22.80
C GLU A 276 -5.85 -18.27 -22.02
N PHE A 277 -5.45 -19.52 -21.76
CA PHE A 277 -4.23 -19.84 -21.02
C PHE A 277 -3.02 -20.16 -21.90
N GLU A 278 -3.09 -19.99 -23.21
CA GLU A 278 -1.94 -20.24 -24.09
C GLU A 278 -0.69 -19.42 -23.72
N PRO A 279 -0.78 -18.11 -23.37
CA PRO A 279 0.40 -17.35 -22.96
C PRO A 279 1.09 -17.97 -21.73
N TYR A 280 0.32 -18.48 -20.78
CA TYR A 280 0.84 -19.14 -19.59
C TYR A 280 1.69 -20.37 -19.95
N PHE A 281 1.19 -21.24 -20.83
CA PHE A 281 1.95 -22.42 -21.26
C PHE A 281 3.24 -22.05 -22.01
N LEU A 282 3.19 -21.03 -22.88
CA LEU A 282 4.36 -20.57 -23.61
C LEU A 282 5.43 -19.97 -22.68
N ILE A 283 5.02 -19.16 -21.70
CA ILE A 283 5.95 -18.60 -20.70
C ILE A 283 6.63 -19.72 -19.92
N VAL A 284 5.85 -20.71 -19.43
CA VAL A 284 6.39 -21.84 -18.66
C VAL A 284 7.33 -22.69 -19.49
N TRP A 285 6.95 -23.00 -20.72
CA TRP A 285 7.79 -23.72 -21.67
C TRP A 285 9.10 -22.99 -21.94
N ASP A 286 9.07 -21.67 -22.12
CA ASP A 286 10.25 -20.87 -22.48
C ASP A 286 11.34 -20.89 -21.41
N PHE A 287 11.00 -20.62 -20.15
CA PHE A 287 12.02 -20.65 -19.09
C PHE A 287 12.49 -22.07 -18.78
N VAL A 288 11.65 -23.10 -18.95
CA VAL A 288 12.06 -24.51 -18.79
C VAL A 288 13.03 -24.93 -19.91
N ARG A 289 12.71 -24.58 -21.16
CA ARG A 289 13.60 -24.81 -22.31
C ARG A 289 14.94 -24.12 -22.09
N TYR A 290 14.92 -22.83 -21.74
CA TYR A 290 16.13 -22.06 -21.48
C TYR A 290 17.00 -22.73 -20.40
N ALA A 291 16.40 -23.14 -19.28
CA ALA A 291 17.13 -23.83 -18.21
C ALA A 291 17.83 -25.09 -18.73
N LYS A 292 17.14 -25.95 -19.49
CA LYS A 292 17.72 -27.16 -20.08
C LYS A 292 18.85 -26.86 -21.06
N GLU A 293 18.68 -25.86 -21.94
CA GLU A 293 19.70 -25.43 -22.90
C GLU A 293 20.96 -24.85 -22.21
N LYS A 294 20.81 -24.28 -21.01
CA LYS A 294 21.92 -23.79 -20.18
C LYS A 294 22.51 -24.85 -19.23
N GLY A 295 22.09 -26.11 -19.34
CA GLY A 295 22.57 -27.18 -18.47
C GLY A 295 22.09 -27.06 -17.01
N ILE A 296 21.04 -26.27 -16.76
CA ILE A 296 20.40 -26.16 -15.45
C ILE A 296 19.42 -27.33 -15.32
N MET A 297 19.63 -28.18 -14.30
CA MET A 297 18.77 -29.35 -14.07
C MET A 297 17.32 -28.93 -13.78
N VAL A 298 16.37 -29.54 -14.50
CA VAL A 298 14.93 -29.36 -14.31
C VAL A 298 14.32 -30.70 -13.90
N GLY A 299 13.56 -30.72 -12.80
CA GLY A 299 12.88 -31.92 -12.33
C GLY A 299 11.78 -32.42 -13.31
N PRO A 300 11.25 -33.63 -13.10
CA PRO A 300 10.26 -34.24 -14.00
C PRO A 300 8.85 -33.60 -13.96
N GLY A 301 8.64 -32.58 -13.13
CA GLY A 301 7.33 -31.96 -12.88
C GLY A 301 6.74 -32.33 -11.51
N ARG A 302 5.76 -31.56 -11.04
CA ARG A 302 5.02 -31.81 -9.79
C ARG A 302 3.57 -31.34 -9.91
N GLY A 303 2.69 -31.93 -9.09
CA GLY A 303 1.28 -31.54 -9.04
C GLY A 303 0.51 -31.93 -10.31
N SER A 304 -0.63 -31.28 -10.54
CA SER A 304 -1.56 -31.60 -11.64
C SER A 304 -0.99 -31.38 -13.05
N ALA A 305 0.06 -30.57 -13.19
CA ALA A 305 0.71 -30.30 -14.47
C ALA A 305 1.18 -31.59 -15.16
N ALA A 306 1.64 -32.59 -14.40
CA ALA A 306 2.09 -33.87 -14.93
C ALA A 306 0.97 -34.74 -15.56
N GLY A 307 -0.31 -34.36 -15.37
CA GLY A 307 -1.45 -35.04 -15.99
C GLY A 307 -1.85 -34.49 -17.38
N SER A 308 -1.18 -33.41 -17.84
CA SER A 308 -1.41 -32.79 -19.15
C SER A 308 -0.41 -33.32 -20.16
N LEU A 309 -0.88 -33.77 -21.33
CA LEU A 309 -0.02 -34.15 -22.46
C LEU A 309 0.65 -32.92 -23.10
N VAL A 310 0.00 -31.75 -23.05
CA VAL A 310 0.54 -30.47 -23.53
C VAL A 310 1.78 -30.01 -22.75
N ALA A 311 1.89 -30.34 -21.45
CA ALA A 311 2.96 -29.89 -20.55
C ALA A 311 4.27 -30.69 -20.70
#